data_AF-A0A141RPA5-F1
#
_entry.id   AF-A0A141RPA5-F1
#
_cell.length_a   1.000
_cell.length_b   1.000
_cell.length_c   1.000
_cell.angle_alpha   90.00
_cell.angle_beta   90.00
_cell.angle_gamma   90.00
#
_symmetry.space_group_name_H-M   'P 1'
#
loop_
_entity.id
_entity.type
_entity.pdbx_description
1 polymer ?
#
loop_
_entity_poly.entity_id
_entity_poly.type
_entity_poly.pdbx_seq_one_letter_code
_entity_poly.pdbx_strand_id
1 'polypeptide(L)'
;ESWNKEQDLNTAMQNSVNWYFERISNQIPKNYTAAQLKQLNYGNENLGSYKSYWMEDSLKISNLEQVIVFKNMMEQNNHFSKKAKNQLSSSLLIKKNEKYELYGKTGTGIV
;
A
#
# COMPACT_ATOMS: atom_id res chain seq x y z
N GLU A 1 -2.67 12.86 17.95
CA GLU A 1 -2.25 11.86 18.95
C GLU A 1 -2.07 10.44 18.39
N SER A 2 -2.88 9.98 17.43
CA SER A 2 -2.86 8.60 16.92
C SER A 2 -1.50 8.10 16.39
N TRP A 3 -0.62 9.00 15.93
CA TRP A 3 0.71 8.68 15.40
C TRP A 3 1.81 8.57 16.47
N ASN A 4 1.62 9.17 17.64
CA ASN A 4 2.67 9.32 18.68
C ASN A 4 2.62 8.17 19.70
N LYS A 5 2.56 6.94 19.19
CA LYS A 5 2.55 5.71 19.98
C LYS A 5 3.12 4.57 19.13
N GLU A 6 3.44 3.46 19.77
CA GLU A 6 3.81 2.24 19.07
C GLU A 6 2.72 1.83 18.07
N GLN A 7 3.14 1.31 16.92
CA GLN A 7 2.25 0.93 15.83
C GLN A 7 2.53 -0.51 15.42
N ASP A 8 1.46 -1.24 15.18
CA ASP A 8 1.44 -2.42 14.33
C ASP A 8 0.89 -2.05 12.93
N LEU A 9 0.79 -3.03 12.04
CA LEU A 9 0.27 -2.80 10.68
C LEU A 9 -1.16 -2.26 10.70
N ASN A 10 -2.02 -2.76 11.58
CA ASN A 10 -3.43 -2.39 11.63
C ASN A 10 -3.61 -0.93 12.06
N THR A 11 -2.95 -0.55 13.16
CA THR A 11 -2.98 0.80 13.71
C THR A 11 -2.32 1.81 12.78
N ALA A 12 -1.20 1.45 12.15
CA ALA A 12 -0.55 2.30 11.16
C ALA A 12 -1.42 2.51 9.91
N MET A 13 -2.05 1.45 9.39
CA MET A 13 -2.92 1.52 8.21
C MET A 13 -4.18 2.34 8.48
N GLN A 14 -4.87 2.08 9.61
CA GLN A 14 -6.10 2.77 9.99
C GLN A 14 -5.88 4.27 10.20
N ASN A 15 -4.76 4.65 10.81
CA ASN A 15 -4.45 6.05 11.11
C ASN A 15 -3.57 6.73 10.04
N SER A 16 -3.24 6.02 8.96
CA SER A 16 -2.37 6.49 7.88
C SER A 16 -1.02 7.05 8.38
N VAL A 17 -0.35 6.34 9.29
CA VAL A 17 0.86 6.82 9.98
C VAL A 17 2.08 6.82 9.04
N ASN A 18 2.47 7.98 8.52
CA ASN A 18 3.51 8.07 7.48
C ASN A 18 4.85 7.46 7.91
N TRP A 19 5.35 7.80 9.11
CA TRP A 19 6.67 7.38 9.57
C TRP A 19 6.81 5.84 9.63
N TYR A 20 5.70 5.12 9.84
CA TYR A 20 5.69 3.66 9.87
C TYR A 20 6.05 3.08 8.49
N PHE A 21 5.40 3.58 7.43
CA PHE A 21 5.63 3.13 6.06
C PHE A 21 6.94 3.67 5.47
N GLU A 22 7.38 4.86 5.88
CA GLU A 22 8.71 5.38 5.55
C GLU A 22 9.83 4.49 6.09
N ARG A 23 9.71 4.02 7.35
CA ARG A 23 10.66 3.06 7.94
C ARG A 23 10.71 1.74 7.18
N ILE A 24 9.57 1.26 6.68
CA ILE A 24 9.52 0.07 5.81
C ILE A 24 10.23 0.36 4.49
N SER A 25 9.89 1.46 3.80
CA SER A 25 10.50 1.82 2.51
C SER A 25 12.03 1.95 2.60
N ASN A 26 12.55 2.50 3.71
CA ASN A 26 13.99 2.67 3.92
C ASN A 26 14.76 1.34 4.07
N GLN A 27 14.06 0.24 4.36
CA GLN A 27 14.66 -1.09 4.49
C GLN A 27 14.55 -1.92 3.20
N ILE A 28 13.76 -1.46 2.22
CA ILE A 28 13.53 -2.19 0.97
C ILE A 28 14.51 -1.68 -0.10
N PRO A 29 15.33 -2.56 -0.71
CA PRO A 29 16.22 -2.18 -1.80
C PRO A 29 15.48 -1.64 -3.02
N LYS A 30 16.01 -0.58 -3.65
CA LYS A 30 15.40 0.06 -4.84
C LYS A 30 15.14 -0.92 -5.99
N ASN A 31 16.07 -1.84 -6.24
CA ASN A 31 15.93 -2.86 -7.29
C ASN A 31 14.78 -3.84 -7.01
N TYR A 32 14.56 -4.20 -5.74
CA TYR A 32 13.40 -5.00 -5.36
C TYR A 32 12.11 -4.25 -5.67
N THR A 33 11.97 -3.00 -5.21
CA THR A 33 10.78 -2.19 -5.48
C THR A 33 10.53 -2.01 -6.97
N ALA A 34 11.57 -1.71 -7.76
CA ALA A 34 11.44 -1.58 -9.21
C ALA A 34 10.94 -2.88 -9.87
N ALA A 35 11.47 -4.03 -9.45
CA ALA A 35 11.01 -5.32 -9.94
C ALA A 35 9.54 -5.59 -9.56
N GLN A 36 9.12 -5.19 -8.35
CA GLN A 36 7.73 -5.33 -7.89
C GLN A 36 6.76 -4.44 -8.65
N LEU A 37 7.08 -3.15 -8.83
CA LEU A 37 6.23 -2.23 -9.61
C LEU A 37 6.03 -2.74 -11.04
N LYS A 38 7.10 -3.23 -11.67
CA LYS A 38 7.05 -3.83 -13.00
C LYS A 38 6.21 -5.11 -13.07
N GLN A 39 6.36 -6.02 -12.10
CA GLN A 39 5.56 -7.25 -12.06
C GLN A 39 4.06 -6.95 -11.85
N LEU A 40 3.75 -5.90 -11.11
CA LEU A 40 2.39 -5.47 -10.82
C LEU A 40 1.79 -4.60 -11.93
N ASN A 41 2.60 -4.06 -12.85
CA ASN A 41 2.23 -2.99 -13.78
C ASN A 41 1.68 -1.76 -13.03
N TYR A 42 2.42 -1.29 -12.03
CA TYR A 42 1.98 -0.22 -11.14
C TYR A 42 2.22 1.15 -11.77
N GLY A 43 1.22 1.63 -12.52
CA GLY A 43 1.19 2.99 -13.06
C GLY A 43 2.43 3.31 -13.91
N ASN A 44 3.06 4.45 -13.63
CA ASN A 44 4.25 4.89 -14.36
C ASN A 44 5.58 4.27 -13.88
N GLU A 45 5.56 3.45 -12.82
CA GLU A 45 6.71 2.74 -12.23
C GLU A 45 7.90 3.66 -11.85
N ASN A 46 7.70 4.97 -11.79
CA ASN A 46 8.77 5.94 -11.61
C ASN A 46 9.10 6.12 -10.13
N LEU A 47 10.27 5.63 -9.72
CA LEU A 47 10.74 5.72 -8.35
C LEU A 47 11.51 7.01 -8.03
N GLY A 48 11.82 7.85 -9.03
CA GLY A 48 12.55 9.10 -8.84
C GLY A 48 13.80 8.97 -7.95
N SER A 49 13.87 9.84 -6.94
CA SER A 49 14.94 9.87 -5.93
C SER A 49 14.94 8.69 -4.95
N TYR A 50 13.88 7.87 -5.00
CA TYR A 50 13.60 6.77 -4.07
C TYR A 50 13.35 7.21 -2.61
N LYS A 51 13.03 8.48 -2.39
CA LYS A 51 12.60 9.04 -1.11
C LYS A 51 11.16 9.52 -1.22
N SER A 52 10.26 8.97 -0.41
CA SER A 52 8.83 9.33 -0.38
C SER A 52 8.18 9.49 -1.76
N TYR A 53 8.60 8.67 -2.73
CA TYR A 53 8.27 8.80 -4.16
C TYR A 53 6.78 8.64 -4.47
N TRP A 54 5.98 8.17 -3.50
CA TRP A 54 4.53 8.00 -3.57
C TRP A 54 3.74 9.21 -3.03
N MET A 55 4.40 10.20 -2.42
CA MET A 55 3.77 11.39 -1.82
C MET A 55 3.93 12.60 -2.73
N GLU A 56 2.96 12.86 -3.60
CA GLU A 56 2.95 14.02 -4.54
C GLU A 56 4.28 14.21 -5.30
N ASP A 57 4.90 13.10 -5.74
CA ASP A 57 6.19 13.07 -6.42
C ASP A 57 6.11 12.20 -7.70
N SER A 58 7.19 11.51 -8.02
CA SER A 58 7.43 10.80 -9.27
C SER A 58 6.46 9.66 -9.57
N LEU A 59 6.05 8.87 -8.58
CA LEU A 59 5.19 7.70 -8.79
C LEU A 59 3.73 8.13 -8.98
N LYS A 60 3.12 7.72 -10.08
CA LYS A 60 1.73 8.04 -10.42
C LYS A 60 1.00 6.79 -10.90
N ILE A 61 -0.28 6.69 -10.53
CA ILE A 61 -1.17 5.60 -10.93
C ILE A 61 -2.59 6.15 -11.15
N SER A 62 -3.26 5.73 -12.21
CA SER A 62 -4.62 6.13 -12.51
C SER A 62 -5.64 5.38 -11.64
N ASN A 63 -6.86 5.91 -11.56
CA ASN A 63 -7.96 5.28 -10.82
C ASN A 63 -8.29 3.86 -11.35
N LEU A 64 -8.25 3.68 -12.68
CA LEU A 64 -8.49 2.36 -13.29
C LEU A 64 -7.37 1.37 -12.94
N GLU A 65 -6.11 1.82 -13.01
CA GLU A 65 -4.97 0.99 -12.66
C GLU A 65 -4.99 0.57 -11.20
N GLN A 66 -5.40 1.44 -10.26
CA GLN A 66 -5.53 1.06 -8.84
C GLN A 66 -6.43 -0.17 -8.65
N VAL A 67 -7.58 -0.22 -9.35
CA VAL A 67 -8.51 -1.36 -9.27
C VAL A 67 -7.89 -2.62 -9.88
N ILE A 68 -7.30 -2.51 -11.07
CA ILE A 68 -6.74 -3.65 -11.80
C ILE A 68 -5.55 -4.25 -11.04
N VAL A 69 -4.61 -3.41 -10.64
CA VAL A 69 -3.38 -3.81 -9.93
C VAL A 69 -3.73 -4.46 -8.60
N PHE A 70 -4.62 -3.84 -7.80
CA PHE A 70 -4.97 -4.39 -6.50
C PHE A 70 -5.73 -5.71 -6.60
N LYS A 71 -6.70 -5.82 -7.53
CA LYS A 71 -7.40 -7.09 -7.80
C LYS A 71 -6.41 -8.18 -8.21
N ASN A 72 -5.51 -7.90 -9.15
CA ASN A 72 -4.55 -8.89 -9.63
C ASN A 72 -3.57 -9.31 -8.54
N MET A 73 -3.07 -8.37 -7.74
CA MET A 73 -2.18 -8.65 -6.61
C MET A 73 -2.83 -9.59 -5.59
N MET A 74 -4.11 -9.37 -5.26
CA MET A 74 -4.82 -10.17 -4.24
C MET A 74 -5.28 -11.52 -4.78
N GLU A 75 -5.88 -11.57 -5.97
CA GLU A 75 -6.58 -12.75 -6.49
C GLU A 75 -5.68 -13.72 -7.26
N GLN A 76 -4.60 -13.25 -7.89
CA GLN A 76 -3.74 -14.13 -8.67
C GLN A 76 -2.78 -14.92 -7.79
N ASN A 77 -2.44 -16.13 -8.24
CA ASN A 77 -1.36 -16.94 -7.69
C ASN A 77 0.00 -16.35 -8.09
N ASN A 78 0.40 -15.29 -7.37
CA ASN A 78 1.69 -14.64 -7.49
C ASN A 78 2.60 -15.01 -6.30
N HIS A 79 3.79 -14.43 -6.25
CA HIS A 79 4.79 -14.76 -5.23
C HIS A 79 4.43 -14.22 -3.82
N PHE A 80 3.40 -13.37 -3.67
CA PHE A 80 2.95 -12.92 -2.36
C PHE A 80 2.17 -14.03 -1.65
N SER A 81 2.65 -14.42 -0.47
CA SER A 81 2.01 -15.48 0.31
C SER A 81 0.57 -15.14 0.70
N LYS A 82 -0.29 -16.17 0.79
CA LYS A 82 -1.66 -16.04 1.30
C LYS A 82 -1.69 -15.43 2.71
N LYS A 83 -0.68 -15.73 3.54
CA LYS A 83 -0.55 -15.14 4.88
C LYS A 83 -0.38 -13.62 4.82
N ALA A 84 0.52 -13.12 3.98
CA ALA A 84 0.74 -11.69 3.80
C ALA A 84 -0.51 -10.98 3.26
N LYS A 85 -1.19 -11.58 2.27
CA LYS A 85 -2.45 -11.06 1.73
C LYS A 85 -3.54 -10.97 2.82
N ASN A 86 -3.69 -12.01 3.65
CA ASN A 86 -4.65 -12.00 4.75
C ASN A 86 -4.34 -10.92 5.79
N GLN A 87 -3.05 -10.74 6.15
CA GLN A 87 -2.64 -9.68 7.08
C GLN A 87 -2.93 -8.28 6.52
N LEU A 88 -2.66 -8.06 5.22
CA LEU A 88 -3.01 -6.82 4.54
C LEU A 88 -4.52 -6.57 4.55
N SER A 89 -5.33 -7.58 4.18
CA SER A 89 -6.80 -7.47 4.22
C SER A 89 -7.31 -7.10 5.61
N SER A 90 -6.80 -7.74 6.67
CA SER A 90 -7.16 -7.40 8.04
C SER A 90 -6.86 -5.94 8.39
N SER A 91 -5.72 -5.40 7.94
CA SER A 91 -5.36 -4.00 8.19
C SER A 91 -6.21 -2.97 7.42
N LEU A 92 -6.89 -3.40 6.35
CA LEU A 92 -7.71 -2.56 5.48
C LEU A 92 -9.19 -2.58 5.85
N LEU A 93 -9.62 -3.38 6.84
CA LEU A 93 -11.03 -3.48 7.22
C LEU A 93 -11.54 -2.16 7.81
N ILE A 94 -12.51 -1.54 7.13
CA ILE A 94 -13.15 -0.29 7.58
C ILE A 94 -14.44 -0.58 8.34
N LYS A 95 -15.26 -1.50 7.82
CA LYS A 95 -16.57 -1.81 8.39
C LYS A 95 -16.92 -3.27 8.14
N LYS A 96 -17.49 -3.92 9.14
CA LYS A 96 -18.04 -5.28 9.05
C LYS A 96 -19.44 -5.29 9.64
N ASN A 97 -20.36 -5.96 8.97
CA ASN A 97 -21.69 -6.29 9.47
C ASN A 97 -22.14 -7.64 8.88
N GLU A 98 -23.37 -8.06 9.20
CA GLU A 98 -23.91 -9.35 8.75
C GLU A 98 -24.03 -9.50 7.22
N LYS A 99 -24.06 -8.40 6.47
CA LYS A 99 -24.27 -8.39 5.01
C LYS A 99 -22.99 -8.25 4.20
N TYR A 100 -22.02 -7.49 4.72
CA TYR A 100 -20.79 -7.20 3.99
C TYR A 100 -19.63 -6.82 4.91
N GLU A 101 -18.45 -6.93 4.32
CA GLU A 101 -17.20 -6.37 4.82
C GLU A 101 -16.69 -5.34 3.81
N LEU A 102 -16.38 -4.14 4.29
CA LEU A 102 -15.85 -3.04 3.51
C LEU A 102 -14.39 -2.86 3.86
N TYR A 103 -13.54 -2.95 2.84
CA TYR A 103 -12.10 -2.76 2.93
C TYR A 103 -11.69 -1.57 2.09
N GLY A 104 -10.69 -0.82 2.54
CA GLY A 104 -10.17 0.28 1.74
C GLY A 104 -9.10 1.10 2.46
N LYS A 105 -8.54 2.05 1.71
CA LYS A 105 -7.57 3.00 2.23
C LYS A 105 -7.81 4.37 1.60
N THR A 106 -7.73 5.42 2.41
CA THR A 106 -7.80 6.81 1.95
C THR A 106 -6.43 7.33 1.53
N GLY A 107 -6.41 8.31 0.63
CA GLY A 107 -5.23 9.09 0.27
C GLY A 107 -5.62 10.56 0.11
N THR A 108 -4.75 11.46 0.60
CA THR A 108 -4.93 12.91 0.48
C THR A 108 -3.57 13.51 0.10
N GLY A 109 -3.49 14.12 -1.08
CA GLY A 109 -2.37 14.96 -1.49
C GLY A 109 -2.65 16.41 -1.09
N ILE A 110 -1.61 17.12 -0.65
CA ILE A 110 -1.65 18.58 -0.51
C ILE A 110 -0.60 19.10 -1.48
N VAL A 111 -1.04 19.89 -2.45
CA VAL A 111 -0.24 20.49 -3.52
C VAL A 111 -0.07 21.97 -3.28
#